data_AF-A0A925GQF8-F1
#
_entry.id   AF-A0A925GQF8-F1
#
_cell.length_a   1.000
_cell.length_b   1.000
_cell.length_c   1.000
_cell.angle_alpha   90.00
_cell.angle_beta   90.00
_cell.angle_gamma   90.00
#
_symmetry.space_group_name_H-M   'P 1'
#
loop_
_entity.id
_entity.type
_entity.pdbx_description
1 polymer ?
#
loop_
_entity_poly.entity_id
_entity_poly.type
_entity_poly.pdbx_seq_one_letter_code
_entity_poly.pdbx_strand_id
1 'polypeptide(L)'
;FPFLVKGSASARFHIVNKTDHQLHTPESHRHSQVHFKADQPLTLLGFYSEQAQGIFTHHDSHLHVHLTTDDNQRSGHVEAVELKPGMRLLLPKN
;
A
#
# COMPACT_ATOMS: atom_id res chain seq x y z
N PHE A 1 1.69 -2.53 14.77
CA PHE A 1 3.13 -2.27 14.71
C PHE A 1 3.48 -1.61 13.38
N PRO A 2 3.83 -0.32 13.38
CA PRO A 2 4.19 0.40 12.16
C PRO A 2 5.61 0.06 11.71
N PHE A 3 5.86 0.15 10.41
CA PHE A 3 7.14 -0.12 9.80
C PHE A 3 7.32 0.70 8.52
N LEU A 4 8.58 0.84 8.11
CA LEU A 4 8.94 1.44 6.83
C LEU A 4 9.96 0.53 6.14
N VAL A 5 9.82 0.31 4.83
CA VAL A 5 10.78 -0.45 4.02
C VAL A 5 11.29 0.42 2.87
N LYS A 6 12.60 0.43 2.62
CA LYS A 6 13.22 1.20 1.53
C LYS A 6 14.11 0.36 0.63
N GLY A 7 14.05 0.63 -0.67
CA GLY A 7 14.94 0.11 -1.70
C GLY A 7 14.18 -0.28 -2.97
N SER A 8 14.80 -1.08 -3.83
CA SER A 8 14.21 -1.50 -5.11
C SER A 8 13.21 -2.64 -4.94
N ALA A 9 12.04 -2.53 -5.57
CA ALA A 9 11.03 -3.58 -5.58
C ALA A 9 10.13 -3.48 -6.81
N SER A 10 9.52 -4.61 -7.16
CA SER A 10 8.40 -4.67 -8.11
C SER A 10 7.10 -4.66 -7.32
N ALA A 11 6.17 -3.78 -7.67
CA ALA A 11 4.92 -3.61 -6.92
C ALA A 11 3.72 -3.42 -7.85
N ARG A 12 2.57 -3.98 -7.42
CA ARG A 12 1.24 -3.61 -7.90
C ARG A 12 0.53 -2.82 -6.83
N PHE A 13 -0.11 -1.73 -7.22
CA PHE A 13 -0.80 -0.84 -6.31
C PHE A 13 -1.98 -0.16 -7.00
N HIS A 14 -2.90 0.39 -6.22
CA HIS A 14 -4.01 1.17 -6.77
C HIS A 14 -4.22 2.48 -6.03
N ILE A 15 -4.92 3.39 -6.68
CA ILE A 15 -5.58 4.53 -6.06
C ILE A 15 -7.09 4.42 -6.29
N VAL A 16 -7.88 5.03 -5.43
CA VAL A 16 -9.32 5.17 -5.66
C VAL A 16 -9.55 6.48 -6.41
N ASN A 17 -10.06 6.40 -7.64
CA ASN A 17 -10.46 7.54 -8.45
C ASN A 17 -11.99 7.61 -8.55
N LYS A 18 -12.64 7.99 -7.45
CA LYS A 18 -14.09 8.20 -7.41
C LYS A 18 -14.41 9.65 -7.74
N THR A 19 -15.09 9.88 -8.85
CA THR A 19 -15.43 11.23 -9.35
C THR A 19 -16.90 11.60 -9.17
N ASP A 20 -17.75 10.62 -8.82
CA ASP A 20 -19.17 10.84 -8.57
C ASP A 20 -19.47 11.11 -7.08
N HIS A 21 -20.70 11.55 -6.80
CA HIS A 21 -21.22 11.77 -5.44
C HIS A 21 -22.11 10.62 -4.92
N GLN A 22 -22.10 9.45 -5.58
CA GLN A 22 -22.92 8.33 -5.17
C GLN A 22 -22.42 7.72 -3.85
N LEU A 23 -23.28 6.94 -3.19
CA LEU A 23 -22.92 6.22 -1.97
C LEU A 23 -21.71 5.32 -2.23
N HIS A 24 -20.72 5.35 -1.33
CA HIS A 24 -19.53 4.53 -1.45
C HIS A 24 -19.77 3.13 -0.91
N THR A 25 -20.08 2.19 -1.80
CA THR A 25 -20.30 0.78 -1.49
C THR A 25 -19.02 -0.03 -1.73
N PRO A 26 -18.91 -1.27 -1.21
CA PRO A 26 -17.77 -2.15 -1.55
C PRO A 26 -17.62 -2.41 -3.04
N GLU A 27 -18.73 -2.45 -3.78
CA GLU A 27 -18.72 -2.60 -5.23
C GLU A 27 -18.24 -1.33 -5.94
N SER A 28 -18.77 -0.15 -5.58
CA SER A 28 -18.31 1.11 -6.16
C SER A 28 -16.85 1.40 -5.82
N HIS A 29 -16.40 0.99 -4.64
CA HIS A 29 -15.00 1.06 -4.25
C HIS A 29 -14.11 0.25 -5.19
N ARG A 30 -14.46 -1.01 -5.49
CA ARG A 30 -13.69 -1.83 -6.44
C ARG A 30 -13.70 -1.24 -7.85
N HIS A 31 -14.84 -0.75 -8.33
CA HIS A 31 -14.92 -0.17 -9.69
C HIS A 31 -14.17 1.17 -9.84
N SER A 32 -13.94 1.88 -8.75
CA SER A 32 -13.18 3.15 -8.75
C SER A 32 -11.67 2.95 -8.56
N GLN A 33 -11.19 1.72 -8.40
CA GLN A 33 -9.76 1.45 -8.29
C GLN A 33 -9.07 1.61 -9.66
N VAL A 34 -7.99 2.40 -9.68
CA VAL A 34 -7.09 2.51 -10.82
C VAL A 34 -5.77 1.85 -10.44
N HIS A 35 -5.39 0.82 -11.18
CA HIS A 35 -4.25 -0.03 -10.87
C HIS A 35 -2.99 0.40 -11.64
N PHE A 36 -1.85 0.26 -10.97
CA PHE A 36 -0.54 0.64 -11.48
C PHE A 36 0.51 -0.42 -11.17
N LYS A 37 1.64 -0.33 -11.86
CA LYS A 37 2.84 -1.12 -11.61
C LYS A 37 4.03 -0.20 -11.46
N ALA A 38 4.97 -0.59 -10.60
CA ALA A 38 6.27 0.04 -10.47
C ALA A 38 7.33 -1.04 -10.34
N ASP A 39 8.48 -0.87 -10.99
CA ASP A 39 9.67 -1.71 -10.78
C ASP A 39 10.90 -0.81 -10.66
N GLN A 40 11.05 -0.18 -9.50
CA GLN A 40 12.04 0.87 -9.25
C GLN A 40 12.29 1.04 -7.74
N PRO A 41 13.17 1.96 -7.30
CA PRO A 41 13.28 2.33 -5.89
C PRO A 41 11.96 2.89 -5.34
N LEU A 42 11.51 2.31 -4.23
CA LEU A 42 10.28 2.65 -3.53
C LEU A 42 10.55 2.85 -2.03
N THR A 43 9.67 3.62 -1.40
CA THR A 43 9.44 3.59 0.04
C THR A 43 8.07 3.00 0.33
N LEU A 44 8.04 1.90 1.10
CA LEU A 44 6.83 1.28 1.63
C LEU A 44 6.61 1.76 3.06
N LEU A 45 5.44 2.28 3.36
CA LEU A 45 5.01 2.65 4.72
C LEU A 45 3.78 1.84 5.07
N GLY A 46 3.80 1.18 6.22
CA GLY A 46 2.67 0.36 6.62
C GLY A 46 2.64 0.04 8.09
N PHE A 47 1.68 -0.80 8.45
CA PHE A 47 1.60 -1.40 9.77
C PHE A 47 1.09 -2.83 9.70
N TYR A 48 1.49 -3.61 10.69
CA TYR A 48 0.99 -4.94 11.00
C TYR A 48 0.06 -4.89 12.22
N SER A 49 -1.10 -5.53 12.20
CA SER A 49 -1.98 -5.61 13.36
C SER A 49 -2.87 -6.86 13.32
N GLU A 50 -2.80 -7.67 14.37
CA GLU A 50 -3.73 -8.79 14.60
C GLU A 50 -5.06 -8.32 15.21
N GLN A 51 -5.06 -7.16 15.89
CA GLN A 51 -6.21 -6.66 16.65
C GLN A 51 -7.10 -5.69 15.85
N ALA A 52 -6.61 -5.20 14.70
CA ALA A 52 -7.32 -4.22 13.87
C ALA A 52 -7.87 -4.81 12.57
N GLN A 53 -7.99 -6.15 12.50
CA GLN A 53 -8.50 -6.85 11.33
C GLN A 53 -9.93 -6.40 11.03
N GLY A 54 -10.16 -5.88 9.82
CA GLY A 54 -11.46 -5.35 9.38
C GLY A 54 -11.80 -3.94 9.87
N ILE A 55 -10.92 -3.26 10.61
CA ILE A 55 -11.06 -1.84 10.99
C ILE A 55 -10.01 -0.99 10.28
N PHE A 56 -8.73 -1.38 10.38
CA PHE A 56 -7.62 -0.65 9.74
C PHE A 56 -6.88 -1.49 8.69
N THR A 57 -7.06 -2.81 8.65
CA THR A 57 -6.47 -3.68 7.62
C THR A 57 -7.54 -4.28 6.72
N HIS A 58 -7.13 -4.74 5.54
CA HIS A 58 -8.01 -5.53 4.68
C HIS A 58 -8.53 -6.76 5.46
N HIS A 59 -9.77 -7.19 5.19
CA HIS A 59 -10.42 -8.28 5.94
C HIS A 59 -9.59 -9.57 6.00
N ASP A 60 -8.72 -9.78 5.01
CA ASP A 60 -7.94 -11.02 4.83
C ASP A 60 -6.44 -10.85 5.14
N SER A 61 -6.03 -9.71 5.71
CA SER A 61 -4.62 -9.42 5.96
C SER A 61 -4.43 -8.66 7.28
N HIS A 62 -3.34 -8.97 7.98
CA HIS A 62 -2.86 -8.18 9.12
C HIS A 62 -2.00 -7.00 8.69
N LEU A 63 -1.72 -6.85 7.39
CA LEU A 63 -0.89 -5.77 6.84
C LEU A 63 -1.74 -4.74 6.10
N HIS A 64 -1.42 -3.47 6.33
CA HIS A 64 -1.85 -2.36 5.50
C HIS A 64 -0.61 -1.58 5.07
N VAL A 65 -0.39 -1.46 3.76
CA VAL A 65 0.83 -0.86 3.21
C VAL A 65 0.50 0.09 2.07
N HIS A 66 1.07 1.29 2.12
CA HIS A 66 1.12 2.22 1.00
C HIS A 66 2.56 2.32 0.49
N LEU A 67 2.71 2.70 -0.78
CA LEU A 67 4.01 2.99 -1.37
C LEU A 67 4.09 4.42 -1.88
N THR A 68 5.32 4.93 -1.96
CA THR A 68 5.69 6.07 -2.81
C THR A 68 6.94 5.71 -3.60
N THR A 69 7.03 6.18 -4.83
CA THR A 69 8.25 6.08 -5.63
C THR A 69 9.26 7.14 -5.17
N ASP A 70 10.56 6.86 -5.26
CA ASP A 70 11.59 7.78 -4.73
C ASP A 70 11.66 9.12 -5.50
N ASP A 71 11.19 9.15 -6.74
CA ASP A 71 10.98 10.38 -7.54
C ASP A 71 9.74 11.19 -7.13
N ASN A 72 8.98 10.69 -6.14
CA ASN A 72 7.71 11.22 -5.64
C ASN A 72 6.63 11.42 -6.71
N GLN A 73 6.72 10.75 -7.85
CA GLN A 73 5.73 10.88 -8.93
C GLN A 73 4.50 9.97 -8.75
N ARG A 74 4.62 8.88 -7.98
CA ARG A 74 3.54 7.90 -7.81
C ARG A 74 3.44 7.43 -6.37
N SER A 75 2.21 7.28 -5.90
CA SER A 75 1.90 6.67 -4.61
C SER A 75 0.56 5.92 -4.68
N GLY A 76 0.32 5.02 -3.74
CA GLY A 76 -0.95 4.32 -3.63
C GLY A 76 -0.92 3.13 -2.67
N HIS A 77 -2.05 2.44 -2.60
CA HIS A 77 -2.25 1.27 -1.74
C HIS A 77 -1.64 0.02 -2.39
N VAL A 78 -0.80 -0.71 -1.66
CA VAL A 78 -0.07 -1.88 -2.18
C VAL A 78 -0.97 -3.11 -2.19
N GLU A 79 -1.03 -3.78 -3.35
CA GLU A 79 -1.74 -5.05 -3.53
C GLU A 79 -0.79 -6.24 -3.46
N ALA A 80 0.39 -6.07 -4.05
CA ALA A 80 1.45 -7.07 -4.09
C ALA A 80 2.79 -6.38 -4.24
N VAL A 81 3.82 -6.92 -3.59
CA VAL A 81 5.18 -6.42 -3.69
C VAL A 81 6.17 -7.58 -3.67
N GLU A 82 7.18 -7.49 -4.53
CA GLU A 82 8.34 -8.37 -4.57
C GLU A 82 9.59 -7.55 -4.23
N LEU A 83 10.17 -7.85 -3.07
CA LEU A 83 11.33 -7.16 -2.54
C LEU A 83 12.60 -7.66 -3.25
N LYS A 84 13.42 -6.75 -3.78
CA LYS A 84 14.73 -7.12 -4.36
C LYS A 84 15.81 -7.18 -3.27
N PRO A 85 16.97 -7.82 -3.52
CA PRO A 85 18.07 -7.85 -2.57
C PRO A 85 18.50 -6.44 -2.13
N GLY A 86 18.83 -6.27 -0.85
CA GLY A 86 19.29 -4.99 -0.27
C GLY A 86 18.20 -4.08 0.31
N MET A 87 16.94 -4.53 0.36
CA MET A 87 15.86 -3.82 1.05
C MET A 87 16.17 -3.64 2.54
N ARG A 88 15.84 -2.45 3.07
CA ARG A 88 16.02 -2.12 4.49
C ARG A 88 14.67 -1.99 5.18
N LEU A 89 14.48 -2.73 6.27
CA LEU A 89 13.36 -2.56 7.20
C LEU A 89 13.76 -1.56 8.29
N LEU A 90 12.93 -0.55 8.49
CA LEU A 90 13.08 0.48 9.51
C LEU A 90 11.90 0.39 10.48
N LEU A 91 12.23 0.33 11.76
CA LEU A 91 11.25 0.26 12.84
C LEU A 91 11.30 1.55 13.68
N PRO A 92 10.17 1.97 14.29
CA PRO A 92 10.16 3.10 15.20
C PRO A 92 11.13 2.91 16.37
N LYS A 93 11.75 4.01 16.82
CA LYS A 93 12.48 4.05 18.09
C LYS A 93 11.48 4.32 19.20
N ASN A 94 10.87 3.26 19.72
CA ASN A 94 9.92 3.24 20.84
C ASN A 94 8.63 4.03 20.59
#